data_AF-A0A0B6TFA1-F1
#
_entry.id   AF-A0A0B6TFA1-F1
#
_cell.length_a   1.000
_cell.length_b   1.000
_cell.length_c   1.000
_cell.angle_alpha   90.00
_cell.angle_beta   90.00
_cell.angle_gamma   90.00
#
_symmetry.space_group_name_H-M   'P 1'
#
loop_
_entity.id
_entity.type
_entity.pdbx_description
1 polymer ?
#
loop_
_entity_poly.entity_id
_entity_poly.type
_entity_poly.pdbx_seq_one_letter_code
_entity_poly.pdbx_strand_id
1 'polypeptide(L)'
;MSIVLAGLLLGFSLIIAVGPQNLLLIRQGARREGVTAVILVCLLSDVALLTLGTLGVGVLVERAPFVLTALKWAGVAYLAWFAFAALRDALRAHRRVGALVVSTGEPRGEEHGGGGTALATRVRPQRTWVRPALAAVALTWLNPSAYLDSLVMIGGLANQYGDPGRWLFTGGALLASFIWFPVVGYGAGLLAGPLSSPKVWRVLNVAIAAVLAGLAVKLALI
;
A
#
# COMPACT_ATOMS: atom_id res chain seq x y z
N MET A 1 4.82 -28.16 -11.03
CA MET A 1 4.83 -27.15 -9.96
C MET A 1 3.56 -27.31 -9.16
N SER A 2 3.58 -27.35 -7.81
CA SER A 2 2.32 -27.44 -7.06
C SER A 2 1.51 -26.15 -7.25
N ILE A 3 0.18 -26.25 -7.33
CA ILE A 3 -0.71 -25.09 -7.54
C ILE A 3 -0.54 -24.06 -6.41
N VAL A 4 -0.34 -24.54 -5.19
CA VAL A 4 -0.04 -23.71 -4.01
C VAL A 4 1.28 -22.96 -4.19
N LEU A 5 2.33 -23.61 -4.70
CA LEU A 5 3.62 -22.96 -4.95
C LEU A 5 3.52 -21.91 -6.07
N ALA A 6 2.73 -22.17 -7.12
CA ALA A 6 2.48 -21.18 -8.17
C ALA A 6 1.77 -19.94 -7.60
N GLY A 7 0.74 -20.14 -6.78
CA GLY A 7 0.04 -19.06 -6.08
C GLY A 7 0.96 -18.29 -5.14
N LEU A 8 1.82 -18.98 -4.39
CA LEU A 8 2.80 -18.38 -3.48
C LEU A 8 3.80 -17.49 -4.22
N LEU A 9 4.40 -18.00 -5.30
CA LEU A 9 5.40 -17.27 -6.08
C LEU A 9 4.78 -16.05 -6.79
N LEU A 10 3.60 -16.20 -7.37
CA LEU A 10 2.88 -15.07 -7.97
C LEU A 10 2.43 -14.06 -6.92
N GLY A 11 1.95 -14.52 -5.76
CA GLY A 11 1.66 -13.67 -4.61
C GLY A 11 2.86 -12.83 -4.20
N PHE A 12 4.02 -13.45 -3.99
CA PHE A 12 5.25 -12.70 -3.67
C PHE A 12 5.62 -11.70 -4.78
N SER A 13 5.59 -12.13 -6.04
CA SER A 13 5.95 -11.25 -7.16
C SER A 13 5.07 -10.01 -7.24
N LEU A 14 3.75 -10.15 -7.01
CA LEU A 14 2.84 -9.02 -6.98
C LEU A 14 3.05 -8.18 -5.73
N ILE A 15 3.06 -8.77 -4.54
CA ILE A 15 3.13 -8.04 -3.27
C ILE A 15 4.43 -7.23 -3.17
N ILE A 16 5.55 -7.75 -3.67
CA ILE A 16 6.82 -7.01 -3.74
C ILE A 16 6.68 -5.75 -4.61
N ALA A 17 5.93 -5.85 -5.70
CA ALA A 17 5.69 -4.75 -6.64
C ALA A 17 4.65 -3.72 -6.13
N VAL A 18 3.82 -4.08 -5.13
CA VAL A 18 2.76 -3.20 -4.59
C VAL A 18 3.37 -1.99 -3.87
N GLY A 19 3.18 -0.80 -4.45
CA GLY A 19 3.87 0.45 -4.09
C GLY A 19 3.52 1.06 -2.72
N PRO A 20 2.65 2.10 -2.63
CA PRO A 20 2.55 3.00 -1.46
C PRO A 20 2.23 2.30 -0.12
N GLN A 21 1.54 1.15 -0.14
CA GLN A 21 1.27 0.33 1.06
C GLN A 21 2.55 -0.26 1.66
N ASN A 22 3.45 -0.81 0.84
CA ASN A 22 4.73 -1.33 1.33
C ASN A 22 5.59 -0.22 1.92
N LEU A 23 5.54 0.99 1.34
CA LEU A 23 6.24 2.14 1.89
C LEU A 23 5.69 2.57 3.25
N LEU A 24 4.36 2.62 3.39
CA LEU A 24 3.74 2.86 4.69
C LEU A 24 4.19 1.83 5.72
N LEU A 25 4.15 0.56 5.35
CA LEU A 25 4.54 -0.53 6.22
C LEU A 25 6.00 -0.41 6.67
N ILE A 26 6.92 -0.10 5.75
CA ILE A 26 8.34 0.15 6.06
C ILE A 26 8.50 1.35 6.98
N ARG A 27 7.77 2.45 6.75
CA ARG A 27 7.83 3.65 7.60
C ARG A 27 7.37 3.37 9.03
N GLN A 28 6.21 2.74 9.15
CA GLN A 28 5.67 2.41 10.46
C GLN A 28 6.56 1.39 11.16
N GLY A 29 7.07 0.40 10.41
CA GLY A 29 8.03 -0.58 10.90
C GLY A 29 9.32 0.03 11.44
N ALA A 30 9.89 1.00 10.72
CA ALA A 30 11.05 1.76 11.15
C ALA A 30 10.77 2.63 12.40
N ARG A 31 9.57 3.21 12.50
CA ARG A 31 9.14 4.03 13.66
C ARG A 31 8.65 3.21 14.85
N ARG A 32 8.40 1.90 14.67
CA ARG A 32 7.76 1.00 15.65
C ARG A 32 6.42 1.53 16.19
N GLU A 33 5.72 2.34 15.41
CA GLU A 33 4.44 2.94 15.78
C GLU A 33 3.32 2.34 14.91
N GLY A 34 2.32 1.71 15.52
CA GLY A 34 1.14 1.20 14.80
C GLY A 34 1.40 0.08 13.77
N VAL A 35 2.61 -0.49 13.73
CA VAL A 35 3.03 -1.54 12.77
C VAL A 35 2.04 -2.70 12.71
N THR A 36 1.68 -3.24 13.88
CA THR A 36 0.76 -4.37 13.97
C THR A 36 -0.62 -4.03 13.41
N ALA A 37 -1.11 -2.81 13.64
CA ALA A 37 -2.40 -2.38 13.10
C ALA A 37 -2.36 -2.26 11.57
N VAL A 38 -1.26 -1.75 11.01
CA VAL A 38 -1.07 -1.69 9.54
C VAL A 38 -0.99 -3.09 8.95
N ILE A 39 -0.21 -4.00 9.54
CA ILE A 39 -0.11 -5.40 9.09
C ILE A 39 -1.49 -6.06 9.09
N LEU A 40 -2.26 -5.90 10.18
CA LEU A 40 -3.60 -6.50 10.27
C LEU A 40 -4.55 -5.95 9.22
N VAL A 41 -4.55 -4.64 8.99
CA VAL A 41 -5.38 -4.02 7.93
C VAL A 41 -4.99 -4.56 6.55
N CYS A 42 -3.69 -4.64 6.25
CA CYS A 42 -3.22 -5.18 4.98
C CYS A 42 -3.62 -6.65 4.81
N LEU A 43 -3.40 -7.49 5.83
CA LEU A 43 -3.77 -8.91 5.78
C LEU A 43 -5.28 -9.12 5.61
N LEU A 44 -6.10 -8.39 6.37
CA LEU A 44 -7.56 -8.51 6.27
C LEU A 44 -8.07 -8.04 4.91
N SER A 45 -7.48 -6.97 4.37
CA SER A 45 -7.86 -6.46 3.07
C SER A 45 -7.40 -7.38 1.94
N ASP A 46 -6.20 -7.96 2.01
CA ASP A 46 -5.71 -8.96 1.05
C ASP A 46 -6.58 -10.21 1.08
N VAL A 47 -6.93 -10.72 2.27
CA VAL A 47 -7.87 -11.85 2.40
C VAL A 47 -9.19 -11.53 1.71
N ALA A 48 -9.77 -10.35 1.97
CA ALA A 48 -11.02 -9.95 1.36
C ALA A 48 -10.89 -9.84 -0.17
N LEU A 49 -9.88 -9.13 -0.68
CA LEU A 49 -9.68 -8.91 -2.11
C LEU A 49 -9.37 -10.20 -2.84
N LEU A 50 -8.41 -11.02 -2.39
CA LEU A 50 -8.06 -12.26 -3.09
C LEU A 50 -9.24 -13.24 -3.09
N THR A 51 -9.98 -13.36 -1.99
CA THR A 51 -11.18 -14.21 -1.93
C THR A 51 -12.27 -13.71 -2.87
N LEU A 52 -12.52 -12.39 -2.88
CA LEU A 52 -13.52 -11.78 -3.76
C LEU A 52 -13.11 -11.88 -5.24
N GLY A 53 -11.81 -11.82 -5.54
CA GLY A 53 -11.28 -12.03 -6.89
C GLY A 53 -11.52 -13.45 -7.38
N THR A 54 -11.17 -14.43 -6.55
CA THR A 54 -11.36 -15.85 -6.87
C THR A 54 -12.83 -16.20 -7.07
N LEU A 55 -13.73 -15.64 -6.25
CA LEU A 55 -15.17 -15.84 -6.38
C LEU A 55 -15.81 -15.05 -7.52
N GLY A 56 -15.37 -13.79 -7.72
CA GLY A 56 -16.13 -12.78 -8.45
C GLY A 56 -15.66 -12.48 -9.87
N VAL A 57 -14.42 -12.83 -10.25
CA VAL A 57 -13.87 -12.46 -11.57
C VAL A 57 -14.68 -13.04 -12.72
N GLY A 58 -15.11 -14.30 -12.63
CA GLY A 58 -15.90 -14.92 -13.70
C GLY A 58 -17.20 -14.15 -13.98
N VAL A 59 -17.92 -13.75 -12.93
CA VAL A 59 -19.17 -12.98 -13.04
C VAL A 59 -18.89 -11.55 -13.49
N LEU A 60 -17.82 -10.92 -12.99
CA LEU A 60 -17.48 -9.53 -13.30
C LEU A 60 -17.07 -9.34 -14.76
N VAL A 61 -16.29 -10.28 -15.31
CA VAL A 61 -15.83 -10.25 -16.71
C VAL A 61 -17.00 -10.47 -17.67
N GLU A 62 -17.92 -11.39 -17.37
CA GLU A 62 -19.07 -11.70 -18.24
C GLU A 62 -20.15 -10.61 -18.21
N ARG A 63 -20.42 -10.00 -17.05
CA ARG A 63 -21.57 -9.10 -16.86
C ARG A 63 -21.24 -7.63 -16.96
N ALA A 64 -20.00 -7.23 -16.71
CA ALA A 64 -19.66 -5.81 -16.57
C ALA A 64 -18.27 -5.46 -17.16
N PRO A 65 -18.01 -5.69 -18.45
CA PRO A 65 -16.74 -5.33 -19.09
C PRO A 65 -16.42 -3.83 -18.97
N PHE A 66 -17.44 -2.96 -18.97
CA PHE A 66 -17.27 -1.52 -18.73
C PHE A 66 -16.67 -1.21 -17.35
N VAL A 67 -16.98 -1.99 -16.31
CA VAL A 67 -16.43 -1.79 -14.96
C VAL A 67 -14.92 -2.01 -14.96
N LEU A 68 -14.42 -3.00 -15.71
CA LEU A 68 -12.99 -3.24 -15.83
C LEU A 68 -12.28 -2.07 -16.51
N THR A 69 -12.88 -1.48 -17.56
CA THR A 69 -12.33 -0.29 -18.22
C THR A 69 -12.35 0.93 -17.31
N ALA A 70 -13.44 1.16 -16.57
CA ALA A 70 -13.54 2.26 -15.61
C ALA A 70 -12.51 2.10 -14.48
N LEU A 71 -12.35 0.88 -13.94
CA LEU A 71 -11.40 0.57 -12.88
C LEU A 71 -9.95 0.72 -13.37
N LYS A 72 -9.67 0.33 -14.62
CA LYS A 72 -8.38 0.56 -15.29
C LYS A 72 -8.04 2.06 -15.33
N TRP A 73 -8.92 2.89 -15.89
CA TRP A 73 -8.65 4.33 -16.03
C TRP A 73 -8.61 5.06 -14.68
N ALA A 74 -9.44 4.66 -13.71
CA ALA A 74 -9.32 5.11 -12.33
C ALA A 74 -7.95 4.73 -11.74
N GLY A 75 -7.49 3.50 -12.01
CA GLY A 75 -6.14 2.98 -11.75
C GLY A 75 -5.04 3.91 -12.24
N VAL A 76 -5.07 4.21 -13.54
CA VAL A 76 -4.11 5.08 -14.21
C VAL A 76 -4.10 6.48 -13.59
N ALA A 77 -5.28 7.08 -13.39
CA ALA A 77 -5.38 8.42 -12.80
C ALA A 77 -4.83 8.47 -11.36
N TYR A 78 -5.14 7.46 -10.55
CA TYR A 78 -4.64 7.34 -9.18
C TYR A 78 -3.12 7.16 -9.13
N LEU A 79 -2.57 6.25 -9.94
CA LEU A 79 -1.13 6.01 -10.01
C LEU A 79 -0.37 7.24 -10.52
N ALA A 80 -0.90 7.93 -11.54
CA ALA A 80 -0.32 9.17 -12.06
C ALA A 80 -0.33 10.29 -11.00
N TRP A 81 -1.42 10.43 -10.26
CA TRP A 81 -1.51 11.38 -9.14
C TRP A 81 -0.48 11.07 -8.05
N PHE A 82 -0.35 9.81 -7.65
CA PHE A 82 0.64 9.40 -6.64
C PHE A 82 2.08 9.57 -7.13
N ALA A 83 2.37 9.25 -8.39
CA ALA A 83 3.67 9.46 -9.00
C ALA A 83 4.06 10.94 -9.01
N PHE A 84 3.13 11.81 -9.44
CA PHE A 84 3.32 13.25 -9.43
C PHE A 84 3.54 13.78 -8.01
N ALA A 85 2.74 13.31 -7.05
CA ALA A 85 2.91 13.69 -5.67
C ALA A 85 4.31 13.29 -5.19
N ALA A 86 4.71 12.02 -5.38
CA ALA A 86 6.00 11.49 -4.93
C ALA A 86 7.19 12.29 -5.49
N LEU A 87 7.10 12.67 -6.77
CA LEU A 87 8.09 13.51 -7.43
C LEU A 87 8.11 14.93 -6.85
N ARG A 88 6.94 15.55 -6.65
CA ARG A 88 6.81 16.88 -6.05
C ARG A 88 7.46 16.95 -4.66
N ASP A 89 7.29 15.92 -3.85
CA ASP A 89 7.89 15.85 -2.51
C ASP A 89 9.40 15.63 -2.55
N ALA A 90 9.90 14.82 -3.50
CA ALA A 90 11.33 14.68 -3.72
C ALA A 90 11.98 16.02 -4.11
N LEU A 91 11.28 16.84 -4.90
CA LEU A 91 11.74 18.15 -5.35
C LEU A 91 11.62 19.24 -4.26
N ARG A 92 10.62 19.16 -3.37
CA ARG A 92 10.43 20.08 -2.23
C ARG A 92 11.30 19.74 -1.01
N ALA A 93 12.19 18.76 -1.12
CA ALA A 93 12.99 18.18 -0.04
C ALA A 93 14.11 19.11 0.53
N HIS A 94 13.81 20.38 0.76
CA HIS A 94 14.56 21.27 1.66
C HIS A 94 13.81 21.62 2.97
N ARG A 95 12.50 21.32 3.10
CA ARG A 95 11.74 21.74 4.31
C ARG A 95 10.89 20.69 5.04
N ARG A 96 10.58 19.53 4.47
CA ARG A 96 9.80 18.49 5.18
C ARG A 96 10.24 17.09 4.75
N VAL A 97 10.96 16.40 5.63
CA VAL A 97 11.21 14.97 5.50
C VAL A 97 9.88 14.24 5.72
N GLY A 98 9.23 13.78 4.65
CA GLY A 98 8.18 12.75 4.74
C GLY A 98 6.72 13.15 4.48
N ALA A 99 6.40 13.98 3.47
CA ALA A 99 5.03 14.47 3.26
C ALA A 99 4.11 13.65 2.34
N LEU A 100 4.50 12.43 1.93
CA LEU A 100 3.59 11.52 1.22
C LEU A 100 3.41 10.22 1.96
N VAL A 101 2.50 10.28 2.92
CA VAL A 101 1.16 9.71 2.77
C VAL A 101 0.22 10.69 3.45
N VAL A 102 -0.91 11.01 2.80
CA VAL A 102 -2.02 11.86 3.26
C VAL A 102 -1.56 12.96 4.19
N SER A 103 -1.49 14.19 3.67
CA SER A 103 -1.27 15.39 4.48
C SER A 103 -2.11 15.30 5.76
N THR A 104 -1.47 14.91 6.86
CA THR A 104 -1.91 15.26 8.19
C THR A 104 -1.81 16.77 8.17
N GLY A 105 -2.91 17.41 7.80
CA GLY A 105 -3.16 18.77 8.22
C GLY A 105 -3.02 18.74 9.73
N GLU A 106 -1.88 19.22 10.21
CA GLU A 106 -1.86 19.87 11.50
C GLU A 106 -2.99 20.91 11.41
N PRO A 107 -4.00 20.88 12.30
CA PRO A 107 -4.77 22.08 12.49
C PRO A 107 -3.74 23.13 12.88
N ARG A 108 -3.54 24.12 11.99
CA ARG A 108 -2.89 25.37 12.35
C ARG A 108 -3.76 25.94 13.47
N GLY A 109 -3.37 25.64 14.71
CA GLY A 109 -3.81 26.41 15.86
C GLY A 109 -3.28 27.81 15.64
N GLU A 110 -4.20 28.72 15.36
CA GLU A 110 -3.95 30.15 15.28
C GLU A 110 -3.20 30.59 16.54
N GLU A 111 -2.02 31.18 16.36
CA GLU A 111 -1.32 31.89 17.43
C GLU A 111 -2.13 33.14 17.78
N HIS A 112 -2.94 33.05 18.84
CA HIS A 112 -3.35 34.24 19.60
C HIS A 112 -2.35 34.45 20.74
N GLY A 113 -1.71 35.61 20.72
CA GLY A 113 -0.70 36.01 21.69
C GLY A 113 -1.25 36.23 23.10
N GLY A 114 -0.35 36.16 24.08
CA GLY A 114 -0.62 36.54 25.48
C GLY A 114 0.25 35.73 26.44
N GLY A 115 1.25 36.39 27.03
CA GLY A 115 2.24 35.78 27.91
C GLY A 115 1.69 35.17 29.21
N GLY A 116 2.40 34.17 29.74
CA GLY A 116 2.17 33.63 31.07
C GLY A 116 2.72 32.22 31.28
N THR A 117 3.80 32.13 32.06
CA THR A 117 4.24 30.99 32.90
C THR A 117 4.15 29.56 32.32
N ALA A 118 5.32 29.00 32.02
CA ALA A 118 5.52 27.62 31.60
C ALA A 118 4.97 26.58 32.60
N LEU A 119 3.77 26.07 32.30
CA LEU A 119 3.37 24.73 32.73
C LEU A 119 4.00 23.75 31.74
N ALA A 120 4.86 22.87 32.24
CA ALA A 120 5.42 21.76 31.49
C ALA A 120 4.28 20.81 31.07
N THR A 121 3.67 21.08 29.92
CA THR A 121 2.71 20.17 29.30
C THR A 121 3.49 18.91 28.91
N ARG A 122 3.35 17.85 29.71
CA ARG A 122 3.75 16.50 29.29
C ARG A 122 3.06 16.23 27.95
N VAL A 123 3.80 16.32 26.86
CA VAL A 123 3.35 15.77 25.58
C VAL A 123 3.28 14.26 25.80
N ARG A 124 2.09 13.75 26.14
CA ARG A 124 1.82 12.32 26.09
C ARG A 124 2.22 11.88 24.68
N PRO A 125 3.12 10.90 24.51
CA PRO A 125 3.32 10.31 23.20
C PRO A 125 2.00 9.59 22.90
N GLN A 126 1.12 10.21 22.11
CA GLN A 126 -0.13 9.55 21.73
C GLN A 126 0.25 8.35 20.86
N ARG A 127 0.20 7.17 21.47
CA ARG A 127 0.17 5.85 20.82
C ARG A 127 -1.01 5.80 19.84
N THR A 128 -0.84 6.39 18.67
CA THR A 128 -1.94 6.57 17.73
C THR A 128 -1.80 5.56 16.60
N TRP A 129 -2.10 4.29 16.88
CA TRP A 129 -2.19 3.24 15.86
C TRP A 129 -3.37 3.47 14.90
N VAL A 130 -4.36 4.27 15.31
CA VAL A 130 -5.55 4.63 14.54
C VAL A 130 -5.19 5.37 13.26
N ARG A 131 -4.26 6.33 13.31
CA ARG A 131 -3.89 7.14 12.13
C ARG A 131 -3.19 6.30 11.04
N PRO A 132 -2.16 5.50 11.34
CA PRO A 132 -1.57 4.55 10.39
C PRO A 132 -2.57 3.53 9.86
N ALA A 133 -3.46 3.01 10.72
CA ALA A 133 -4.49 2.05 10.30
C ALA A 133 -5.46 2.67 9.29
N LEU A 134 -5.96 3.89 9.55
CA LEU A 134 -6.82 4.61 8.61
C LEU A 134 -6.10 4.93 7.29
N ALA A 135 -4.82 5.29 7.34
CA ALA A 135 -4.03 5.49 6.14
C ALA A 135 -3.85 4.18 5.35
N ALA A 136 -3.63 3.05 6.04
CA ALA A 136 -3.55 1.74 5.41
C ALA A 136 -4.90 1.35 4.78
N VAL A 137 -6.02 1.55 5.48
CA VAL A 137 -7.36 1.32 4.92
C VAL A 137 -7.56 2.19 3.68
N ALA A 138 -7.26 3.48 3.77
CA ALA A 138 -7.43 4.40 2.66
C ALA A 138 -6.56 3.99 1.46
N LEU A 139 -5.28 3.70 1.67
CA LEU A 139 -4.40 3.26 0.58
C LEU A 139 -4.75 1.88 0.01
N THR A 140 -5.40 1.01 0.78
CA THR A 140 -5.80 -0.30 0.28
C THR A 140 -7.10 -0.20 -0.53
N TRP A 141 -8.10 0.46 0.04
CA TRP A 141 -9.46 0.48 -0.51
C TRP A 141 -9.71 1.62 -1.51
N LEU A 142 -9.01 2.75 -1.41
CA LEU A 142 -9.09 3.82 -2.42
C LEU A 142 -8.08 3.63 -3.56
N ASN A 143 -7.26 2.57 -3.54
CA ASN A 143 -6.32 2.30 -4.61
C ASN A 143 -6.93 1.38 -5.70
N PRO A 144 -7.40 1.93 -6.83
CA PRO A 144 -7.92 1.14 -7.95
C PRO A 144 -6.92 0.10 -8.48
N SER A 145 -5.61 0.32 -8.37
CA SER A 145 -4.62 -0.67 -8.82
C SER A 145 -4.68 -1.95 -7.98
N ALA A 146 -4.98 -1.86 -6.69
CA ALA A 146 -5.08 -3.02 -5.80
C ALA A 146 -6.20 -3.97 -6.26
N TYR A 147 -7.31 -3.43 -6.77
CA TYR A 147 -8.38 -4.24 -7.31
C TYR A 147 -8.00 -4.90 -8.63
N LEU A 148 -7.27 -4.21 -9.51
CA LEU A 148 -6.82 -4.79 -10.78
C LEU A 148 -5.82 -5.93 -10.55
N ASP A 149 -4.93 -5.76 -9.59
CA ASP A 149 -3.90 -6.74 -9.24
C ASP A 149 -4.50 -7.96 -8.50
N SER A 150 -5.30 -7.72 -7.46
CA SER A 150 -5.85 -8.77 -6.59
C SER A 150 -7.13 -9.40 -7.14
N LEU A 151 -8.08 -8.59 -7.64
CA LEU A 151 -9.30 -9.13 -8.21
C LEU A 151 -9.01 -9.67 -9.59
N VAL A 152 -8.65 -8.80 -10.55
CA VAL A 152 -8.65 -9.18 -11.97
C VAL A 152 -7.50 -10.13 -12.30
N MET A 153 -6.27 -9.79 -11.93
CA MET A 153 -5.10 -10.58 -12.32
C MET A 153 -5.00 -11.88 -11.51
N ILE A 154 -4.92 -11.81 -10.17
CA ILE A 154 -4.86 -13.02 -9.33
C ILE A 154 -6.13 -13.85 -9.43
N GLY A 155 -7.32 -13.24 -9.37
CA GLY A 155 -8.59 -13.98 -9.49
C GLY A 155 -8.78 -14.62 -10.86
N GLY A 156 -8.33 -13.95 -11.93
CA GLY A 156 -8.34 -14.51 -13.29
C GLY A 156 -7.41 -15.72 -13.43
N LEU A 157 -6.17 -15.60 -12.93
CA LEU A 157 -5.20 -16.71 -12.89
C LEU A 157 -5.69 -17.86 -12.01
N ALA A 158 -6.27 -17.58 -10.85
CA ALA A 158 -6.83 -18.58 -9.95
C ALA A 158 -7.93 -19.41 -10.63
N ASN A 159 -8.83 -18.75 -11.36
CA ASN A 159 -9.94 -19.42 -12.04
C ASN A 159 -9.51 -20.33 -13.20
N GLN A 160 -8.30 -20.17 -13.76
CA GLN A 160 -7.75 -21.10 -14.76
C GLN A 160 -7.50 -22.50 -14.19
N TYR A 161 -7.37 -22.65 -12.87
CA TYR A 161 -7.09 -23.93 -12.21
C TYR A 161 -8.36 -24.72 -11.84
N GLY A 162 -9.56 -24.21 -12.13
CA GLY A 162 -10.83 -24.89 -11.84
C GLY A 162 -11.11 -25.10 -10.36
N ASP A 163 -12.10 -25.93 -10.01
CA ASP A 163 -12.44 -26.29 -8.63
C ASP A 163 -11.93 -27.72 -8.33
N PRO A 164 -11.12 -27.97 -7.27
CA PRO A 164 -10.72 -27.08 -6.18
C PRO A 164 -9.43 -26.26 -6.40
N GLY A 165 -8.80 -26.35 -7.58
CA GLY A 165 -7.48 -25.76 -7.86
C GLY A 165 -7.38 -24.24 -7.59
N ARG A 166 -8.44 -23.49 -7.88
CA ARG A 166 -8.53 -22.04 -7.63
C ARG A 166 -8.34 -21.67 -6.16
N TRP A 167 -8.84 -22.49 -5.24
CA TRP A 167 -8.71 -22.28 -3.80
C TRP A 167 -7.31 -22.62 -3.31
N LEU A 168 -6.69 -23.65 -3.88
CA LEU A 168 -5.29 -23.99 -3.60
C LEU A 168 -4.34 -22.90 -4.08
N PHE A 169 -4.60 -22.32 -5.25
CA PHE A 169 -3.82 -21.19 -5.79
C PHE A 169 -3.99 -19.95 -4.91
N THR A 170 -5.23 -19.60 -4.58
CA THR A 170 -5.55 -18.44 -3.72
C THR A 170 -4.94 -18.61 -2.34
N GLY A 171 -5.00 -19.80 -1.76
CA GLY A 171 -4.35 -20.13 -0.48
C GLY A 171 -2.83 -19.93 -0.54
N GLY A 172 -2.19 -20.33 -1.64
CA GLY A 172 -0.77 -20.02 -1.89
C GLY A 172 -0.49 -18.52 -1.90
N ALA A 173 -1.30 -17.74 -2.62
CA ALA A 173 -1.14 -16.29 -2.69
C ALA A 173 -1.37 -15.61 -1.32
N LEU A 174 -2.35 -16.07 -0.53
CA LEU A 174 -2.58 -15.58 0.82
C LEU A 174 -1.40 -15.88 1.75
N LEU A 175 -0.85 -17.09 1.68
CA LEU A 175 0.35 -17.46 2.45
C LEU A 175 1.51 -16.51 2.17
N ALA A 176 1.66 -16.04 0.92
CA ALA A 176 2.67 -15.05 0.59
C ALA A 176 2.46 -13.75 1.38
N SER A 177 1.23 -13.22 1.46
CA SER A 177 0.89 -12.04 2.26
C SER A 177 1.15 -12.24 3.76
N PHE A 178 0.75 -13.41 4.30
CA PHE A 178 0.97 -13.76 5.71
C PHE A 178 2.45 -13.87 6.08
N ILE A 179 3.33 -14.20 5.13
CA ILE A 179 4.78 -14.21 5.34
C ILE A 179 5.35 -12.81 5.13
N TRP A 180 4.99 -12.15 4.03
CA TRP A 180 5.61 -10.91 3.58
C TRP A 180 5.37 -9.74 4.54
N PHE A 181 4.12 -9.46 4.91
CA PHE A 181 3.81 -8.26 5.70
C PHE A 181 4.43 -8.29 7.10
N PRO A 182 4.43 -9.41 7.85
CA PRO A 182 5.17 -9.48 9.10
C PRO A 182 6.69 -9.35 8.91
N VAL A 183 7.27 -10.01 7.89
CA VAL A 183 8.71 -9.93 7.60
C VAL A 183 9.13 -8.50 7.32
N VAL A 184 8.42 -7.79 6.44
CA VAL A 184 8.74 -6.40 6.11
C VAL A 184 8.38 -5.45 7.25
N GLY A 185 7.20 -5.59 7.86
CA GLY A 185 6.72 -4.68 8.90
C GLY A 185 7.58 -4.71 10.16
N TYR A 186 7.95 -5.89 10.64
CA TYR A 186 8.82 -6.01 11.82
C TYR A 186 10.31 -5.93 11.44
N GLY A 187 10.70 -6.39 10.24
CA GLY A 187 12.07 -6.32 9.74
C GLY A 187 12.52 -4.91 9.33
N ALA A 188 11.59 -4.01 9.00
CA ALA A 188 11.92 -2.63 8.62
C ALA A 188 12.63 -1.83 9.72
N GLY A 189 12.49 -2.24 10.98
CA GLY A 189 13.26 -1.68 12.09
C GLY A 189 14.78 -1.83 11.92
N LEU A 190 15.24 -2.86 11.21
CA LEU A 190 16.67 -3.08 10.90
C LEU A 190 17.20 -2.08 9.87
N LEU A 191 16.32 -1.52 9.04
CA LEU A 191 16.64 -0.54 8.01
C LEU A 191 16.48 0.91 8.50
N ALA A 192 16.12 1.12 9.77
CA ALA A 192 15.89 2.44 10.35
C ALA A 192 17.14 3.34 10.32
N GLY A 193 18.34 2.75 10.38
CA GLY A 193 19.60 3.47 10.25
C GLY A 193 19.75 4.14 8.87
N PRO A 194 19.79 3.38 7.76
CA PRO A 194 19.82 3.94 6.41
C PRO A 194 18.64 4.89 6.08
N LEU A 195 17.43 4.56 6.57
CA LEU A 195 16.22 5.37 6.38
C LEU A 195 16.20 6.67 7.21
N SER A 196 17.22 6.97 8.02
CA SER A 196 17.32 8.26 8.71
C SER A 196 17.87 9.38 7.81
N SER A 197 18.51 9.02 6.70
CA SER A 197 19.13 9.97 5.77
C SER A 197 18.10 10.65 4.84
N PRO A 198 18.08 11.99 4.75
CA PRO A 198 17.24 12.71 3.77
C PRO A 198 17.52 12.32 2.31
N LYS A 199 18.77 11.92 2.00
CA LYS A 199 19.16 11.46 0.65
C LYS A 199 18.49 10.14 0.30
N VAL A 200 18.44 9.20 1.26
CA VAL A 200 17.78 7.89 1.08
C VAL A 200 16.29 8.08 0.85
N TRP A 201 15.64 8.97 1.60
CA TRP A 201 14.23 9.32 1.37
C TRP A 201 13.98 9.96 0.01
N ARG A 202 14.88 10.82 -0.46
CA ARG A 202 14.76 11.44 -1.79
C ARG A 202 14.88 10.40 -2.90
N VAL A 203 15.89 9.53 -2.84
CA VAL A 203 16.09 8.45 -3.81
C VAL A 203 14.90 7.51 -3.80
N LEU A 204 14.41 7.14 -2.62
CA LEU A 204 13.24 6.28 -2.48
C LEU A 204 12.00 6.92 -3.11
N ASN A 205 11.72 8.20 -2.82
CA ASN A 205 10.58 8.92 -3.42
C ASN A 205 10.69 9.04 -4.95
N VAL A 206 11.88 9.27 -5.49
CA VAL A 206 12.11 9.30 -6.95
C VAL A 206 11.92 7.92 -7.56
N ALA A 207 12.46 6.87 -6.95
CA ALA A 207 12.28 5.50 -7.39
C ALA A 207 10.80 5.10 -7.37
N ILE A 208 10.07 5.47 -6.30
CA ILE A 208 8.62 5.26 -6.21
C ILE A 208 7.90 6.00 -7.33
N ALA A 209 8.20 7.29 -7.55
CA ALA A 209 7.58 8.06 -8.62
C ALA A 209 7.80 7.42 -9.99
N ALA A 210 9.03 6.94 -10.26
CA ALA A 210 9.38 6.27 -11.50
C ALA A 210 8.64 4.92 -11.66
N VAL A 211 8.60 4.10 -10.61
CA VAL A 211 7.87 2.82 -10.63
C VAL A 211 6.38 3.05 -10.83
N LEU A 212 5.77 3.98 -10.09
CA LEU A 212 4.35 4.29 -10.21
C LEU A 212 3.98 4.87 -11.58
N ALA A 213 4.84 5.73 -12.14
CA ALA A 213 4.66 6.22 -13.51
C ALA A 213 4.76 5.09 -14.53
N GLY A 214 5.73 4.18 -14.37
CA GLY A 214 5.88 2.99 -15.21
C GLY A 214 4.67 2.06 -15.13
N LEU A 215 4.13 1.83 -13.92
CA LEU A 215 2.91 1.06 -13.71
C LEU A 215 1.68 1.74 -14.31
N ALA A 216 1.55 3.07 -14.19
CA ALA A 216 0.47 3.83 -14.80
C ALA A 216 0.50 3.72 -16.33
N VAL A 217 1.68 3.83 -16.94
CA VAL A 217 1.85 3.67 -18.40
C VAL A 217 1.54 2.24 -18.82
N LYS A 218 2.12 1.23 -18.14
CA LYS A 218 1.83 -0.17 -18.41
C LYS A 218 0.32 -0.45 -18.33
N LEU A 219 -0.34 0.06 -17.30
CA LEU A 219 -1.76 -0.12 -17.09
C LEU A 219 -2.61 0.60 -18.15
N ALA A 220 -2.18 1.76 -18.63
CA ALA A 220 -2.86 2.47 -19.72
C ALA A 220 -2.75 1.69 -21.05
N LEU A 221 -1.63 1.01 -21.29
CA LEU A 221 -1.32 0.31 -22.54
C LEU A 221 -1.89 -1.11 -22.66
N ILE A 222 -2.24 -1.77 -21.55
CA ILE A 222 -2.89 -3.10 -21.52
C ILE A 222 -4.39 -2.93 -21.47
#